data_AF-A0A2T4GP76-F1
#
_entry.id   AF-A0A2T4GP76-F1
#
_cell.length_a   1.000
_cell.length_b   1.000
_cell.length_c   1.000
_cell.angle_alpha   90.00
_cell.angle_beta   90.00
_cell.angle_gamma   90.00
#
_symmetry.space_group_name_H-M   'P 1'
#
loop_
_entity.id
_entity.type
_entity.pdbx_description
1 polymer ?
#
loop_
_entity_poly.entity_id
_entity_poly.type
_entity_poly.pdbx_seq_one_letter_code
_entity_poly.pdbx_strand_id
1 'polypeptide(L)'
;RQKVLLSREASYPRGALTALKDLPKQHSLLLLRGSIQLLLRHLQRQLCPIGLDDLWGEADSLIKEAILAIVARSPSEVPKEPNQALIALPTREGGLGIPLHEELALQLYQAAMRASQPTIAKIRRQLQGIPPYSSYSDRRTYRKREANKARLETFLQDLPTLYQQARLENASYLGRKWLGVLPIKKTLSFADSEITEALRSRLFYPVKPPSLPCSSCGAIVAFQHEDTCKGAARRWIARHDTVVRAFYRALASEPTLEVQKEPLVDKATSLRADIAVTIGNSRYFYDIQIVAIAKDSARSDLMRPLERLQRKNAGNIGP
;
A
#
# COMPACT_ATOMS: atom_id res chain seq x y z
N ARG A 1 1.89 -34.78 17.35
CA ARG A 1 0.67 -34.13 17.90
C ARG A 1 0.50 -32.68 17.42
N GLN A 2 1.50 -31.79 17.57
CA GLN A 2 1.40 -30.39 17.10
C GLN A 2 1.24 -30.27 15.57
N LYS A 3 2.01 -31.05 14.78
CA LYS A 3 1.84 -31.14 13.31
C LYS A 3 0.42 -31.49 12.89
N VAL A 4 -0.17 -32.52 13.50
CA VAL A 4 -1.54 -32.97 13.19
C VAL A 4 -2.56 -31.88 13.50
N LEU A 5 -2.41 -31.18 14.63
CA LEU A 5 -3.28 -30.06 14.98
C LEU A 5 -3.16 -28.91 13.96
N LEU A 6 -1.94 -28.47 13.64
CA LEU A 6 -1.73 -27.38 12.68
C LEU A 6 -2.25 -27.76 11.29
N SER A 7 -2.01 -28.99 10.84
CA SER A 7 -2.50 -29.49 9.54
C SER A 7 -4.03 -29.45 9.47
N ARG A 8 -4.72 -29.80 10.57
CA ARG A 8 -6.18 -29.73 10.65
C ARG A 8 -6.67 -28.28 10.62
N GLU A 9 -6.09 -27.41 11.44
CA GLU A 9 -6.53 -26.01 11.53
C GLU A 9 -6.16 -25.20 10.27
N ALA A 10 -5.15 -25.63 9.51
CA ALA A 10 -4.78 -25.05 8.22
C ALA A 10 -5.84 -25.27 7.12
N SER A 11 -6.85 -26.12 7.32
CA SER A 11 -7.97 -26.25 6.38
C SER A 11 -8.88 -25.02 6.39
N TYR A 12 -9.01 -24.32 7.53
CA TYR A 12 -9.89 -23.15 7.67
C TYR A 12 -9.45 -21.97 6.79
N PRO A 13 -8.16 -21.55 6.81
CA PRO A 13 -7.67 -20.55 5.87
C PRO A 13 -7.87 -20.94 4.40
N ARG A 14 -7.72 -22.22 4.01
CA ARG A 14 -7.95 -22.66 2.62
C ARG A 14 -9.38 -22.41 2.17
N GLY A 15 -10.37 -22.75 3.00
CA GLY A 15 -11.77 -22.48 2.71
C GLY A 15 -12.03 -20.98 2.57
N ALA A 16 -11.52 -20.18 3.50
CA ALA A 16 -11.66 -18.73 3.46
C ALA A 16 -10.99 -18.09 2.24
N LEU A 17 -9.79 -18.54 1.86
CA LEU A 17 -9.05 -18.05 0.69
C LEU A 17 -9.72 -18.47 -0.63
N THR A 18 -10.37 -19.64 -0.67
CA THR A 18 -11.14 -20.07 -1.84
C THR A 18 -12.34 -19.15 -2.06
N ALA A 19 -13.09 -18.83 -0.99
CA ALA A 19 -14.22 -17.91 -1.05
C ALA A 19 -13.84 -16.48 -1.49
N LEU A 20 -12.57 -16.07 -1.34
CA LEU A 20 -12.11 -14.76 -1.81
C LEU A 20 -12.16 -14.61 -3.34
N LYS A 21 -12.11 -15.73 -4.09
CA LYS A 21 -12.08 -15.70 -5.55
C LYS A 21 -13.40 -15.21 -6.17
N ASP A 22 -14.50 -15.39 -5.46
CA ASP A 22 -15.84 -15.01 -5.91
C ASP A 22 -16.22 -13.58 -5.52
N LEU A 23 -15.38 -12.91 -4.72
CA LEU A 23 -15.61 -11.54 -4.26
C LEU A 23 -14.94 -10.52 -5.20
N PRO A 24 -15.47 -9.28 -5.26
CA PRO A 24 -14.77 -8.19 -5.90
C PRO A 24 -13.40 -8.00 -5.25
N LYS A 25 -12.37 -7.73 -6.06
CA LYS A 25 -10.96 -7.72 -5.65
C LYS A 25 -10.66 -6.78 -4.49
N GLN A 26 -11.37 -5.65 -4.41
CA GLN A 26 -11.26 -4.72 -3.28
C GLN A 26 -11.62 -5.42 -1.96
N HIS A 27 -12.73 -6.16 -1.93
CA HIS A 27 -13.19 -6.89 -0.74
C HIS A 27 -12.24 -8.04 -0.42
N SER A 28 -11.79 -8.78 -1.43
CA SER A 28 -10.82 -9.87 -1.26
C SER A 28 -9.53 -9.37 -0.60
N LEU A 29 -8.99 -8.24 -1.07
CA LEU A 29 -7.79 -7.63 -0.48
C LEU A 29 -8.01 -7.16 0.97
N LEU A 30 -9.16 -6.54 1.26
CA LEU A 30 -9.49 -6.07 2.61
C LEU A 30 -9.61 -7.24 3.60
N LEU A 31 -10.31 -8.32 3.21
CA LEU A 31 -10.48 -9.52 4.03
C LEU A 31 -9.16 -10.26 4.23
N LEU A 32 -8.35 -10.37 3.18
CA LEU A 32 -7.02 -10.97 3.25
C LEU A 32 -6.13 -10.24 4.27
N ARG A 33 -6.05 -8.90 4.18
CA ARG A 33 -5.22 -8.08 5.07
C ARG A 33 -5.78 -8.00 6.49
N GLY A 34 -7.08 -7.83 6.62
CA GLY A 34 -7.75 -7.47 7.87
C GLY A 34 -8.19 -8.66 8.72
N SER A 35 -8.38 -9.83 8.13
CA SER A 35 -8.96 -10.99 8.82
C SER A 35 -8.19 -12.28 8.57
N ILE A 36 -8.08 -12.71 7.31
CA ILE A 36 -7.66 -14.08 6.97
C ILE A 36 -6.20 -14.35 7.38
N GLN A 37 -5.29 -13.40 7.15
CA GLN A 37 -3.89 -13.54 7.59
C GLN A 37 -3.73 -13.57 9.13
N LEU A 38 -4.75 -13.21 9.90
CA LEU A 38 -4.74 -13.25 11.36
C LEU A 38 -5.29 -14.56 11.93
N LEU A 39 -5.96 -15.39 11.12
CA LEU A 39 -6.66 -16.59 11.62
C LEU A 39 -5.71 -17.54 12.36
N LEU A 40 -4.52 -17.77 11.82
CA LEU A 40 -3.53 -18.67 12.44
C LEU A 40 -2.62 -17.97 13.47
N ARG A 41 -2.81 -16.67 13.72
CA ARG A 41 -1.92 -15.87 14.57
C ARG A 41 -1.89 -16.36 16.02
N HIS A 42 -2.99 -16.93 16.49
CA HIS A 42 -3.08 -17.52 17.81
C HIS A 42 -2.24 -18.81 17.92
N LEU A 43 -2.27 -19.67 16.89
CA LEU A 43 -1.47 -20.89 16.84
C LEU A 43 0.03 -20.60 16.83
N GLN A 44 0.48 -19.57 16.09
CA GLN A 44 1.88 -19.14 16.11
C GLN A 44 2.38 -18.69 17.49
N ARG A 45 1.48 -18.34 18.41
CA ARG A 45 1.84 -17.99 19.80
C ARG A 45 1.86 -19.21 20.71
N GLN A 46 1.21 -20.30 20.34
CA GLN A 46 0.99 -21.47 21.18
C GLN A 46 1.87 -22.66 20.78
N LEU A 47 2.12 -22.84 19.49
CA LEU A 47 2.89 -23.97 18.95
C LEU A 47 4.37 -23.63 18.91
N CYS A 48 5.21 -24.58 19.34
CA CYS A 48 6.65 -24.47 19.13
C CYS A 48 6.90 -24.58 17.61
N PRO A 49 7.60 -23.61 16.99
CA PRO A 49 7.78 -23.59 15.54
C PRO A 49 8.74 -24.67 15.04
N ILE A 50 9.58 -25.25 15.92
CA ILE A 50 10.62 -26.20 15.52
C ILE A 50 10.00 -27.40 14.80
N GLY A 51 10.34 -27.55 13.52
CA GLY A 51 9.84 -28.63 12.67
C GLY A 51 8.43 -28.42 12.15
N LEU A 52 7.87 -27.20 12.21
CA LEU A 52 6.58 -26.82 11.61
C LEU A 52 6.75 -25.86 10.42
N ASP A 53 7.98 -25.62 9.99
CA ASP A 53 8.33 -24.64 8.95
C ASP A 53 7.64 -24.96 7.61
N ASP A 54 7.55 -26.26 7.29
CA ASP A 54 6.79 -26.81 6.15
C ASP A 54 5.33 -26.32 6.11
N LEU A 55 4.63 -26.44 7.24
CA LEU A 55 3.22 -26.07 7.35
C LEU A 55 3.00 -24.56 7.38
N TRP A 56 3.93 -23.80 7.96
CA TRP A 56 3.87 -22.34 7.93
C TRP A 56 4.17 -21.79 6.53
N GLY A 57 5.15 -22.36 5.83
CA GLY A 57 5.44 -22.03 4.43
C GLY A 57 4.29 -22.37 3.50
N GLU A 58 3.53 -23.43 3.77
CA GLU A 58 2.30 -23.74 3.03
C GLU A 58 1.22 -22.67 3.24
N ALA A 59 1.01 -22.23 4.49
CA ALA A 59 0.07 -21.14 4.79
C ALA A 59 0.45 -19.83 4.07
N ASP A 60 1.76 -19.55 3.98
CA ASP A 60 2.26 -18.39 3.24
C ASP A 60 2.12 -18.53 1.72
N SER A 61 2.28 -19.75 1.20
CA SER A 61 2.03 -20.06 -0.21
C SER A 61 0.58 -19.77 -0.59
N LEU A 62 -0.38 -20.17 0.24
CA LEU A 62 -1.80 -19.87 0.04
C LEU A 62 -2.10 -18.36 0.05
N ILE A 63 -1.43 -17.59 0.92
CA ILE A 63 -1.55 -16.12 0.90
C ILE A 63 -1.02 -15.55 -0.41
N LYS A 64 0.14 -16.02 -0.88
CA LYS A 64 0.73 -15.56 -2.14
C LYS A 64 -0.16 -15.88 -3.34
N GLU A 65 -0.75 -17.08 -3.38
CA GLU A 65 -1.72 -17.47 -4.40
C GLU A 65 -2.94 -16.55 -4.43
N ALA A 66 -3.48 -16.20 -3.26
CA ALA A 66 -4.58 -15.25 -3.18
C ALA A 66 -4.20 -13.84 -3.66
N ILE A 67 -2.97 -13.39 -3.34
CA ILE A 67 -2.45 -12.12 -3.87
C ILE A 67 -2.31 -12.21 -5.40
N LEU A 68 -1.75 -13.31 -5.93
CA LEU A 68 -1.60 -13.53 -7.37
C LEU A 68 -2.95 -13.51 -8.09
N ALA A 69 -3.99 -14.11 -7.52
CA ALA A 69 -5.34 -14.07 -8.08
C ALA A 69 -5.90 -12.64 -8.16
N ILE A 70 -5.61 -11.78 -7.16
CA ILE A 70 -6.00 -10.36 -7.18
C ILE A 70 -5.18 -9.59 -8.22
N VAL A 71 -3.89 -9.92 -8.40
CA VAL A 71 -2.95 -9.26 -9.32
C VAL A 71 -3.16 -9.66 -10.79
N ALA A 72 -3.73 -10.84 -11.05
CA ALA A 72 -4.00 -11.34 -12.40
C ALA A 72 -5.15 -10.57 -13.06
N ARG A 73 -4.98 -10.10 -14.30
CA ARG A 73 -6.08 -9.40 -15.01
C ARG A 73 -7.15 -10.34 -15.51
N SER A 74 -6.78 -11.59 -15.73
CA SER A 74 -7.67 -12.65 -16.18
C SER A 74 -7.26 -13.98 -15.54
N PRO A 75 -8.15 -14.97 -15.45
CA PRO A 75 -7.81 -16.30 -14.96
C PRO A 75 -6.68 -16.99 -15.74
N SER A 76 -6.50 -16.62 -17.01
CA SER A 76 -5.47 -17.18 -17.88
C SER A 76 -4.11 -16.50 -17.75
N GLU A 77 -4.04 -15.33 -17.11
CA GLU A 77 -2.78 -14.67 -16.80
C GLU A 77 -2.21 -15.26 -15.52
N VAL A 78 -0.98 -15.79 -15.58
CA VAL A 78 -0.22 -16.21 -14.39
C VAL A 78 0.90 -15.20 -14.16
N PRO A 79 0.71 -14.20 -13.27
CA PRO A 79 1.78 -13.28 -12.93
C PRO A 79 2.95 -14.04 -12.30
N LYS A 80 4.17 -13.53 -12.47
CA LYS A 80 5.34 -14.02 -11.73
C LYS A 80 5.10 -13.94 -10.23
N GLU A 81 5.77 -14.76 -9.43
CA GLU A 81 5.63 -14.69 -7.97
C GLU A 81 6.00 -13.29 -7.44
N PRO A 82 5.18 -12.71 -6.54
CA PRO A 82 5.45 -11.39 -5.98
C PRO A 82 6.68 -11.41 -5.07
N ASN A 83 7.37 -10.27 -4.99
CA ASN A 83 8.45 -10.12 -4.02
C ASN A 83 7.90 -10.20 -2.59
N GLN A 84 8.31 -11.23 -1.85
CA GLN A 84 7.86 -11.51 -0.49
C GLN A 84 8.07 -10.33 0.48
N ALA A 85 9.16 -9.59 0.30
CA ALA A 85 9.44 -8.40 1.12
C ALA A 85 8.35 -7.34 0.94
N LEU A 86 7.85 -7.10 -0.28
CA LEU A 86 6.77 -6.13 -0.52
C LEU A 86 5.42 -6.59 0.07
N ILE A 87 5.18 -7.89 0.16
CA ILE A 87 3.99 -8.43 0.83
C ILE A 87 4.07 -8.14 2.33
N ALA A 88 5.20 -8.50 2.95
CA ALA A 88 5.40 -8.42 4.40
C ALA A 88 5.67 -7.01 4.92
N LEU A 89 6.26 -6.13 4.10
CA LEU A 89 6.60 -4.77 4.49
C LEU A 89 5.34 -3.99 4.91
N PRO A 90 5.39 -3.19 5.98
CA PRO A 90 4.25 -2.36 6.40
C PRO A 90 3.76 -1.45 5.28
N THR A 91 2.46 -1.14 5.28
CA THR A 91 1.87 -0.22 4.29
C THR A 91 2.47 1.18 4.33
N ARG A 92 2.91 1.62 5.51
CA ARG A 92 3.64 2.88 5.72
C ARG A 92 5.04 2.87 5.13
N GLU A 93 5.57 1.70 4.80
CA GLU A 93 6.86 1.50 4.14
C GLU A 93 6.69 1.07 2.67
N GLY A 94 5.48 1.17 2.12
CA GLY A 94 5.18 0.89 0.71
C GLY A 94 4.76 -0.55 0.42
N GLY A 95 4.81 -1.47 1.39
CA GLY A 95 4.35 -2.84 1.22
C GLY A 95 2.84 -3.03 1.41
N LEU A 96 2.39 -4.29 1.52
CA LEU A 96 1.00 -4.67 1.79
C LEU A 96 0.71 -4.80 3.29
N GLY A 97 1.73 -5.01 4.11
CA GLY A 97 1.59 -5.24 5.55
C GLY A 97 0.85 -6.53 5.84
N ILE A 98 1.08 -7.58 5.03
CA ILE A 98 0.60 -8.94 5.26
C ILE A 98 1.82 -9.75 5.70
N PRO A 99 2.08 -9.86 7.02
CA PRO A 99 3.29 -10.51 7.47
C PRO A 99 3.17 -12.04 7.38
N LEU A 100 4.23 -12.66 6.90
CA LEU A 100 4.34 -14.08 6.63
C LEU A 100 4.37 -14.89 7.93
N HIS A 101 3.80 -16.08 7.89
CA HIS A 101 3.65 -16.98 9.02
C HIS A 101 4.97 -17.62 9.40
N GLU A 102 5.71 -18.12 8.43
CA GLU A 102 6.98 -18.80 8.64
C GLU A 102 7.97 -17.88 9.37
N GLU A 103 8.13 -16.66 8.86
CA GLU A 103 9.02 -15.64 9.44
C GLU A 103 8.62 -15.23 10.87
N LEU A 104 7.31 -15.19 11.17
CA LEU A 104 6.82 -14.69 12.45
C LEU A 104 6.67 -15.77 13.53
N ALA A 105 6.59 -17.05 13.16
CA ALA A 105 6.22 -18.13 14.07
C ALA A 105 7.13 -18.16 15.31
N LEU A 106 8.45 -18.14 15.11
CA LEU A 106 9.42 -18.17 16.21
C LEU A 106 9.34 -16.94 17.12
N GLN A 107 9.28 -15.75 16.53
CA GLN A 107 9.23 -14.52 17.30
C GLN A 107 7.95 -14.42 18.14
N LEU A 108 6.81 -14.81 17.56
CA LEU A 108 5.52 -14.80 18.25
C LEU A 108 5.44 -15.84 19.36
N TYR A 109 5.93 -17.06 19.12
CA TYR A 109 6.02 -18.11 20.13
C TYR A 109 6.90 -17.66 21.31
N GLN A 110 8.12 -17.18 21.05
CA GLN A 110 9.02 -16.70 22.10
C GLN A 110 8.44 -15.51 22.87
N ALA A 111 7.79 -14.57 22.16
CA ALA A 111 7.14 -13.44 22.80
C ALA A 111 6.00 -13.88 23.73
N ALA A 112 5.20 -14.86 23.30
CA ALA A 112 4.14 -15.44 24.12
C ALA A 112 4.72 -16.17 25.35
N MET A 113 5.76 -16.98 25.17
CA MET A 113 6.46 -17.66 26.27
C MET A 113 7.01 -16.68 27.31
N ARG A 114 7.66 -15.60 26.89
CA ARG A 114 8.14 -14.54 27.80
C ARG A 114 6.99 -13.84 28.50
N ALA A 115 5.91 -13.53 27.77
CA ALA A 115 4.73 -12.88 28.31
C ALA A 115 3.99 -13.74 29.34
N SER A 116 4.04 -15.06 29.23
CA SER A 116 3.44 -15.97 30.22
C SER A 116 4.31 -16.19 31.45
N GLN A 117 5.61 -15.83 31.43
CA GLN A 117 6.51 -16.07 32.57
C GLN A 117 6.02 -15.46 33.89
N PRO A 118 5.53 -14.20 33.95
CA PRO A 118 5.01 -13.64 35.19
C PRO A 118 3.82 -14.43 35.74
N THR A 119 2.91 -14.87 34.86
CA THR A 119 1.75 -15.69 35.22
C THR A 119 2.17 -17.06 35.73
N ILE A 120 3.10 -17.73 35.04
CA ILE A 120 3.65 -19.04 35.47
C ILE A 120 4.38 -18.90 36.81
N ALA A 121 5.16 -17.84 36.99
CA ALA A 121 5.84 -17.56 38.25
C ALA A 121 4.83 -17.30 39.39
N LYS A 122 3.74 -16.58 39.10
CA LYS A 122 2.64 -16.37 40.07
C LYS A 122 1.98 -17.70 40.46
N ILE A 123 1.66 -18.56 39.49
CA ILE A 123 1.07 -19.89 39.75
C ILE A 123 2.03 -20.73 40.61
N ARG A 124 3.32 -20.78 40.26
CA ARG A 124 4.34 -21.51 41.03
C ARG A 124 4.48 -20.95 42.45
N ARG A 125 4.45 -19.64 42.63
CA ARG A 125 4.50 -19.00 43.96
C ARG A 125 3.24 -19.19 44.78
N GLN A 126 2.06 -19.21 44.16
CA GLN A 126 0.80 -19.56 44.82
C GLN A 126 0.82 -21.00 45.33
N LEU A 127 1.37 -21.93 44.54
CA LEU A 127 1.62 -23.31 44.97
C LEU A 127 2.67 -23.40 46.09
N GLN A 128 3.47 -22.36 46.31
CA GLN A 128 4.53 -22.27 47.33
C GLN A 128 4.21 -21.30 48.49
N GLY A 129 3.01 -20.70 48.53
CA GLY A 129 2.56 -19.81 49.62
C GLY A 129 3.18 -18.41 49.69
N ILE A 130 3.82 -17.90 48.63
CA ILE A 130 4.55 -16.60 48.65
C ILE A 130 3.68 -15.45 48.08
N PRO A 131 3.53 -14.29 48.77
CA PRO A 131 2.69 -13.17 48.32
C PRO A 131 3.27 -12.39 47.11
N PRO A 132 2.44 -11.73 46.29
CA PRO A 132 2.88 -11.18 45.00
C PRO A 132 3.45 -9.75 45.09
N TYR A 133 4.60 -9.52 44.42
CA TYR A 133 5.07 -8.19 44.01
C TYR A 133 4.82 -7.97 42.51
N SER A 134 4.34 -6.79 42.15
CA SER A 134 4.00 -6.41 40.77
C SER A 134 5.08 -5.50 40.19
N SER A 135 5.68 -5.90 39.06
CA SER A 135 6.23 -4.93 38.12
C SER A 135 5.87 -5.35 36.69
N TYR A 136 5.15 -4.46 36.01
CA TYR A 136 4.80 -4.58 34.60
C TYR A 136 5.58 -3.51 33.84
N SER A 137 6.25 -3.90 32.75
CA SER A 137 6.65 -2.94 31.72
C SER A 137 6.31 -3.48 30.34
N ASP A 138 5.61 -2.65 29.58
CA ASP A 138 5.04 -2.93 28.28
C ASP A 138 6.11 -2.79 27.18
N ARG A 139 6.90 -3.86 26.98
CA ARG A 139 7.99 -3.94 25.97
C ARG A 139 7.51 -4.38 24.57
N ARG A 140 6.19 -4.55 24.33
CA ARG A 140 5.69 -5.21 23.11
C ARG A 140 5.69 -4.33 21.86
N THR A 141 5.54 -3.01 22.00
CA THR A 141 5.37 -2.09 20.87
C THR A 141 6.70 -1.69 20.22
N TYR A 142 7.79 -1.65 20.99
CA TYR A 142 9.12 -1.23 20.52
C TYR A 142 9.74 -2.22 19.51
N ARG A 143 9.73 -3.52 19.84
CA ARG A 143 10.41 -4.57 19.04
C ARG A 143 9.84 -4.77 17.63
N LYS A 144 8.54 -4.54 17.44
CA LYS A 144 7.90 -4.64 16.11
C LYS A 144 8.40 -3.56 15.15
N ARG A 145 8.78 -2.37 15.65
CA ARG A 145 9.30 -1.29 14.81
C ARG A 145 10.72 -1.58 14.36
N GLU A 146 11.57 -2.10 15.25
CA GLU A 146 12.95 -2.47 14.92
C GLU A 146 13.02 -3.59 13.87
N ALA A 147 12.21 -4.65 14.01
CA ALA A 147 12.18 -5.73 13.04
C ALA A 147 11.73 -5.26 11.64
N ASN A 148 10.73 -4.36 11.57
CA ASN A 148 10.29 -3.79 10.31
C ASN A 148 11.34 -2.86 9.70
N LYS A 149 12.10 -2.12 10.53
CA LYS A 149 13.19 -1.26 10.08
C LYS A 149 14.33 -2.07 9.47
N ALA A 150 14.78 -3.12 10.14
CA ALA A 150 15.82 -4.02 9.62
C ALA A 150 15.41 -4.69 8.29
N ARG A 151 14.13 -5.11 8.19
CA ARG A 151 13.57 -5.64 6.93
C ARG A 151 13.61 -4.61 5.81
N LEU A 152 13.22 -3.38 6.10
CA LEU A 152 13.26 -2.30 5.12
C LEU A 152 14.69 -2.02 4.66
N GLU A 153 15.65 -1.91 5.58
CA GLU A 153 17.05 -1.68 5.26
C GLU A 153 17.60 -2.78 4.35
N THR A 154 17.36 -4.05 4.69
CA THR A 154 17.75 -5.20 3.87
C THR A 154 17.11 -5.15 2.49
N PHE A 155 15.82 -4.82 2.41
CA PHE A 155 15.11 -4.72 1.13
C PHE A 155 15.64 -3.58 0.24
N LEU A 156 16.14 -2.50 0.83
CA LEU A 156 16.60 -1.32 0.08
C LEU A 156 18.02 -1.48 -0.48
N GLN A 157 18.88 -2.32 0.12
CA GLN A 157 20.30 -2.43 -0.24
C GLN A 157 20.51 -2.69 -1.75
N ASP A 158 19.71 -3.56 -2.35
CA ASP A 158 19.85 -3.95 -3.76
C ASP A 158 18.78 -3.35 -4.68
N LEU A 159 17.92 -2.47 -4.15
CA LEU A 159 16.76 -1.99 -4.89
C LEU A 159 17.15 -0.80 -5.80
N PRO A 160 16.94 -0.85 -7.13
CA PRO A 160 17.27 0.26 -8.00
C PRO A 160 16.44 1.52 -7.65
N THR A 161 17.01 2.71 -7.90
CA THR A 161 16.42 4.01 -7.52
C THR A 161 14.96 4.17 -7.94
N LEU A 162 14.61 3.75 -9.16
CA LEU A 162 13.23 3.81 -9.67
C LEU A 162 12.24 3.07 -8.75
N TYR A 163 12.59 1.86 -8.32
CA TYR A 163 11.76 1.06 -7.45
C TYR A 163 11.72 1.61 -6.01
N GLN A 164 12.83 2.19 -5.52
CA GLN A 164 12.83 2.90 -4.24
C GLN A 164 11.86 4.09 -4.24
N GLN A 165 11.83 4.85 -5.33
CA GLN A 165 10.94 6.00 -5.48
C GLN A 165 9.46 5.56 -5.60
N ALA A 166 9.18 4.51 -6.38
CA ALA A 166 7.85 3.92 -6.44
C ALA A 166 7.37 3.38 -5.08
N ARG A 167 8.28 2.79 -4.28
CA ARG A 167 7.98 2.40 -2.90
C ARG A 167 7.60 3.61 -2.05
N LEU A 168 8.33 4.72 -2.16
CA LEU A 168 8.03 5.96 -1.44
C LEU A 168 6.65 6.52 -1.81
N GLU A 169 6.27 6.46 -3.08
CA GLU A 169 4.91 6.81 -3.53
C GLU A 169 3.85 5.94 -2.85
N ASN A 170 4.06 4.63 -2.87
CA ASN A 170 3.18 3.66 -2.23
C ASN A 170 3.11 3.88 -0.71
N ALA A 171 4.21 4.30 -0.09
CA ALA A 171 4.31 4.61 1.32
C ALA A 171 3.61 5.92 1.71
N SER A 172 3.38 6.83 0.77
CA SER A 172 2.73 8.11 1.01
C SER A 172 1.34 7.96 1.64
N TYR A 173 0.84 9.02 2.27
CA TYR A 173 -0.48 8.99 2.90
C TYR A 173 -1.56 8.53 1.92
N LEU A 174 -1.69 9.20 0.77
CA LEU A 174 -2.68 8.86 -0.25
C LEU A 174 -2.39 7.51 -0.92
N GLY A 175 -1.12 7.24 -1.25
CA GLY A 175 -0.71 5.99 -1.92
C GLY A 175 -1.01 4.72 -1.13
N ARG A 176 -1.13 4.81 0.20
CA ARG A 176 -1.54 3.66 1.05
C ARG A 176 -3.00 3.69 1.49
N LYS A 177 -3.75 4.79 1.29
CA LYS A 177 -5.10 4.92 1.88
C LYS A 177 -6.08 3.90 1.31
N TRP A 178 -6.09 3.70 0.00
CA TRP A 178 -7.04 2.82 -0.68
C TRP A 178 -7.00 1.37 -0.16
N LEU A 179 -5.87 0.90 0.37
CA LEU A 179 -5.70 -0.45 0.95
C LEU A 179 -6.56 -0.76 2.18
N GLY A 180 -7.16 0.26 2.80
CA GLY A 180 -7.95 0.13 4.03
C GLY A 180 -9.34 0.76 3.95
N VAL A 181 -9.77 1.20 2.77
CA VAL A 181 -11.08 1.83 2.60
C VAL A 181 -12.11 0.76 2.25
N LEU A 182 -13.06 0.54 3.17
CA LEU A 182 -14.24 -0.27 2.92
C LEU A 182 -15.25 0.58 2.13
N PRO A 183 -15.69 0.14 0.94
CA PRO A 183 -16.66 0.90 0.16
C PRO A 183 -18.06 0.70 0.74
N ILE A 184 -18.61 1.72 1.41
CA ILE A 184 -19.98 1.68 1.96
C ILE A 184 -21.03 1.92 0.85
N LYS A 185 -20.63 2.56 -0.26
CA LYS A 185 -21.48 2.84 -1.42
C LYS A 185 -20.77 2.39 -2.70
N LYS A 186 -21.55 1.90 -3.67
CA LYS A 186 -21.03 1.47 -5.00
C LYS A 186 -20.28 2.60 -5.73
N THR A 187 -20.68 3.84 -5.56
CA THR A 187 -19.99 5.01 -6.14
C THR A 187 -18.61 5.28 -5.54
N LEU A 188 -18.29 4.65 -4.40
CA LEU A 188 -17.00 4.77 -3.72
C LEU A 188 -16.19 3.47 -3.81
N SER A 189 -16.67 2.47 -4.55
CA SER A 189 -15.93 1.22 -4.80
C SER A 189 -14.99 1.39 -5.98
N PHE A 190 -13.81 0.77 -5.87
CA PHE A 190 -12.90 0.64 -6.99
C PHE A 190 -13.34 -0.53 -7.86
N ALA A 191 -13.21 -0.38 -9.17
CA ALA A 191 -13.35 -1.49 -10.09
C ALA A 191 -12.20 -2.50 -9.88
N ASP A 192 -12.44 -3.76 -10.22
CA ASP A 192 -11.44 -4.81 -10.09
C ASP A 192 -10.17 -4.50 -10.89
N SER A 193 -10.30 -3.87 -12.06
CA SER A 193 -9.17 -3.40 -12.87
C SER A 193 -8.33 -2.35 -12.13
N GLU A 194 -8.97 -1.41 -11.42
CA GLU A 194 -8.27 -0.39 -10.63
C GLU A 194 -7.50 -1.01 -9.47
N ILE A 195 -8.12 -1.94 -8.74
CA ILE A 195 -7.44 -2.69 -7.66
C ILE A 195 -6.27 -3.50 -8.21
N THR A 196 -6.48 -4.16 -9.36
CA THR A 196 -5.46 -4.98 -10.02
C THR A 196 -4.24 -4.12 -10.35
N GLU A 197 -4.42 -3.00 -11.06
CA GLU A 197 -3.29 -2.15 -11.47
C GLU A 197 -2.64 -1.43 -10.28
N ALA A 198 -3.42 -0.99 -9.29
CA ALA A 198 -2.87 -0.40 -8.07
C ALA A 198 -2.01 -1.39 -7.29
N LEU A 199 -2.45 -2.65 -7.19
CA LEU A 199 -1.70 -3.70 -6.52
C LEU A 199 -0.45 -4.11 -7.32
N ARG A 200 -0.56 -4.18 -8.66
CA ARG A 200 0.57 -4.41 -9.56
C ARG A 200 1.65 -3.35 -9.41
N SER A 201 1.27 -2.07 -9.41
CA SER A 201 2.19 -0.95 -9.19
C SER A 201 2.91 -1.09 -7.84
N ARG A 202 2.18 -1.44 -6.77
CA ARG A 202 2.73 -1.62 -5.43
C ARG A 202 3.67 -2.82 -5.30
N LEU A 203 3.43 -3.88 -6.05
CA LEU A 203 4.25 -5.10 -6.07
C LEU A 203 5.29 -5.10 -7.21
N PHE A 204 5.51 -3.96 -7.86
CA PHE A 204 6.49 -3.78 -8.94
C PHE A 204 6.24 -4.62 -10.20
N TYR A 205 5.00 -4.99 -10.45
CA TYR A 205 4.63 -5.59 -11.73
C TYR A 205 4.54 -4.53 -12.81
N PRO A 206 5.15 -4.76 -13.98
CA PRO A 206 4.92 -3.89 -15.12
C PRO A 206 3.50 -4.05 -15.65
N VAL A 207 2.95 -2.96 -16.21
CA VAL A 207 1.63 -2.96 -16.83
C VAL A 207 1.60 -3.83 -18.09
N LYS A 208 2.73 -4.12 -18.72
CA LYS A 208 2.82 -5.14 -19.76
C LYS A 208 3.99 -6.06 -19.51
N PRO A 209 3.92 -7.33 -19.94
CA PRO A 209 5.11 -8.17 -19.94
C PRO A 209 6.18 -7.50 -20.80
N PRO A 210 7.47 -7.56 -20.42
CA PRO A 210 8.55 -6.95 -21.19
C PRO A 210 8.65 -7.43 -22.64
N SER A 211 8.08 -8.59 -22.95
CA SER A 211 8.01 -9.16 -24.30
C SER A 211 7.02 -8.44 -25.23
N LEU A 212 6.14 -7.58 -24.70
CA LEU A 212 5.15 -6.86 -25.51
C LEU A 212 5.43 -5.36 -25.51
N PRO A 213 5.51 -4.72 -26.69
CA PRO A 213 5.71 -3.28 -26.77
C PRO A 213 4.50 -2.49 -26.27
N CYS A 214 4.75 -1.23 -25.92
CA CYS A 214 3.72 -0.28 -25.57
C CYS A 214 2.76 -0.07 -26.76
N SER A 215 1.45 -0.17 -26.52
CA SER A 215 0.44 0.07 -27.57
C SER A 215 0.38 1.53 -28.01
N SER A 216 0.91 2.45 -27.22
CA SER A 216 0.83 3.89 -27.49
C SER A 216 2.08 4.43 -28.18
N CYS A 217 3.27 3.94 -27.83
CA CYS A 217 4.54 4.46 -28.36
C CYS A 217 5.47 3.40 -28.97
N GLY A 218 5.11 2.11 -28.92
CA GLY A 218 5.92 1.03 -29.48
C GLY A 218 7.18 0.65 -28.68
N ALA A 219 7.54 1.39 -27.63
CA ALA A 219 8.73 1.09 -26.82
C ALA A 219 8.56 -0.19 -25.97
N ILE A 220 9.68 -0.84 -25.65
CA ILE A 220 9.71 -1.93 -24.67
C ILE A 220 9.31 -1.38 -23.30
N VAL A 221 8.29 -1.99 -22.69
CA VAL A 221 7.68 -1.49 -21.47
C VAL A 221 8.52 -1.87 -20.26
N ALA A 222 9.09 -0.86 -19.59
CA ALA A 222 9.62 -1.00 -18.25
C ALA A 222 8.55 -0.66 -17.20
N PHE A 223 8.82 -0.97 -15.93
CA PHE A 223 7.99 -0.54 -14.81
C PHE A 223 7.79 1.00 -14.82
N GLN A 224 6.55 1.46 -14.58
CA GLN A 224 6.13 2.88 -14.64
C GLN A 224 6.29 3.58 -15.99
N HIS A 225 6.41 2.82 -17.09
CA HIS A 225 6.43 3.39 -18.43
C HIS A 225 5.15 4.18 -18.73
N GLU A 226 3.98 3.69 -18.32
CA GLU A 226 2.67 4.32 -18.53
C GLU A 226 2.56 5.76 -18.01
N ASP A 227 3.31 6.09 -16.94
CA ASP A 227 3.33 7.42 -16.36
C ASP A 227 4.23 8.40 -17.13
N THR A 228 5.11 7.89 -18.01
CA THR A 228 6.10 8.68 -18.76
C THR A 228 6.04 8.49 -20.28
N CYS A 229 5.18 7.58 -20.75
CA CYS A 229 4.88 7.31 -22.16
C CYS A 229 4.29 8.53 -22.90
N LYS A 230 5.13 9.21 -23.71
CA LYS A 230 4.71 10.34 -24.56
C LYS A 230 3.54 10.01 -25.50
N GLY A 231 3.45 8.77 -26.00
CA GLY A 231 2.33 8.33 -26.84
C GLY A 231 0.98 8.24 -26.11
N ALA A 232 0.97 8.36 -24.78
CA ALA A 232 -0.22 8.28 -23.95
C ALA A 232 -0.73 9.65 -23.46
N ALA A 233 -0.32 10.76 -24.11
CA ALA A 233 -0.66 12.13 -23.69
C ALA A 233 -2.15 12.36 -23.41
N ARG A 234 -3.05 11.78 -24.22
CA ARG A 234 -4.50 11.86 -23.99
C ARG A 234 -4.93 11.27 -22.64
N ARG A 235 -4.27 10.19 -22.19
CA ARG A 235 -4.55 9.59 -20.87
C ARG A 235 -4.05 10.49 -19.73
N TRP A 236 -2.95 11.20 -19.93
CA TRP A 236 -2.45 12.14 -18.92
C TRP A 236 -3.40 13.32 -18.75
N ILE A 237 -3.91 13.88 -19.85
CA ILE A 237 -4.93 14.93 -19.83
C ILE A 237 -6.20 14.42 -19.13
N ALA A 238 -6.70 13.24 -19.51
CA ALA A 238 -7.89 12.66 -18.86
C ALA A 238 -7.70 12.44 -17.34
N ARG A 239 -6.52 11.98 -16.91
CA ARG A 239 -6.16 11.83 -15.48
C ARG A 239 -6.14 13.18 -14.78
N HIS A 240 -5.49 14.17 -15.38
CA HIS A 240 -5.43 15.53 -14.90
C HIS A 240 -6.85 16.10 -14.69
N ASP A 241 -7.67 16.08 -15.73
CA ASP A 241 -9.03 16.64 -15.69
C ASP A 241 -9.91 15.92 -14.66
N THR A 242 -9.70 14.62 -14.45
CA THR A 242 -10.39 13.85 -13.41
C THR A 242 -10.00 14.35 -12.02
N VAL A 243 -8.71 14.60 -11.77
CA VAL A 243 -8.22 15.16 -10.50
C VAL A 243 -8.72 16.58 -10.30
N VAL A 244 -8.62 17.45 -11.31
CA VAL A 244 -9.14 18.83 -11.26
C VAL A 244 -10.63 18.83 -10.94
N ARG A 245 -11.41 17.94 -11.59
CA ARG A 245 -12.85 17.81 -11.34
C ARG A 245 -13.16 17.35 -9.91
N ALA A 246 -12.34 16.47 -9.34
CA ALA A 246 -12.49 16.03 -7.95
C ALA A 246 -12.24 17.19 -6.97
N PHE A 247 -11.16 17.94 -7.15
CA PHE A 247 -10.88 19.14 -6.34
C PHE A 247 -11.99 20.16 -6.46
N TYR A 248 -12.43 20.47 -7.67
CA TYR A 248 -13.54 21.40 -7.89
C TYR A 248 -14.80 20.97 -7.15
N ARG A 249 -15.21 19.69 -7.25
CA ARG A 249 -16.42 19.20 -6.58
C ARG A 249 -16.32 19.29 -5.07
N ALA A 250 -15.15 19.01 -4.50
CA ALA A 250 -14.91 19.13 -3.06
C ALA A 250 -15.00 20.60 -2.62
N LEU A 251 -14.32 21.51 -3.32
CA LEU A 251 -14.33 22.93 -3.00
C LEU A 251 -15.73 23.56 -3.20
N ALA A 252 -16.40 23.23 -4.30
CA ALA A 252 -17.74 23.74 -4.60
C ALA A 252 -18.84 23.19 -3.67
N SER A 253 -18.53 22.18 -2.85
CA SER A 253 -19.46 21.69 -1.83
C SER A 253 -19.46 22.52 -0.55
N GLU A 254 -18.46 23.40 -0.39
CA GLU A 254 -18.36 24.31 0.74
C GLU A 254 -19.13 25.61 0.44
N PRO A 255 -20.21 25.93 1.18
CA PRO A 255 -21.09 27.08 0.86
C PRO A 255 -20.39 28.44 0.94
N THR A 256 -19.29 28.52 1.68
CA THR A 256 -18.53 29.76 1.90
C THR A 256 -17.55 30.08 0.76
N LEU A 257 -17.40 29.17 -0.23
CA LEU A 257 -16.45 29.31 -1.33
C LEU A 257 -17.18 29.53 -2.66
N GLU A 258 -16.75 30.55 -3.42
CA GLU A 258 -17.10 30.65 -4.83
C GLU A 258 -15.97 30.01 -5.65
N VAL A 259 -16.30 29.00 -6.47
CA VAL A 259 -15.30 28.21 -7.20
C VAL A 259 -15.58 28.24 -8.69
N GLN A 260 -14.58 28.62 -9.49
CA GLN A 260 -14.65 28.64 -10.95
C GLN A 260 -13.62 27.68 -11.56
N LYS A 261 -14.01 26.96 -12.63
CA LYS A 261 -13.08 26.16 -13.45
C LYS A 261 -12.53 26.95 -14.63
N GLU A 262 -11.30 26.65 -14.99
CA GLU A 262 -10.61 27.23 -16.14
C GLU A 262 -10.72 28.77 -16.23
N PRO A 263 -10.62 29.51 -15.10
CA PRO A 263 -10.74 30.95 -15.11
C PRO A 263 -9.62 31.58 -15.92
N LEU A 264 -9.95 32.68 -16.58
CA LEU A 264 -8.95 33.51 -17.22
C LEU A 264 -8.19 34.30 -16.15
N VAL A 265 -6.86 34.13 -16.09
CA VAL A 265 -5.97 34.86 -15.19
C VAL A 265 -5.55 36.18 -15.81
N ASP A 266 -5.18 36.13 -17.10
CA ASP A 266 -4.78 37.30 -17.87
C ASP A 266 -5.42 37.24 -19.26
N LYS A 267 -6.11 38.34 -19.63
CA LYS A 267 -6.78 38.50 -20.93
C LYS A 267 -5.79 38.65 -22.08
N ALA A 268 -4.64 39.27 -21.85
CA ALA A 268 -3.66 39.54 -22.90
C ALA A 268 -2.91 38.27 -23.32
N THR A 269 -2.50 37.45 -22.34
CA THR A 269 -1.81 36.17 -22.60
C THR A 269 -2.74 34.97 -22.76
N SER A 270 -4.05 35.16 -22.55
CA SER A 270 -5.04 34.06 -22.46
C SER A 270 -4.64 32.98 -21.44
N LEU A 271 -3.85 33.35 -20.43
CA LEU A 271 -3.41 32.44 -19.38
C LEU A 271 -4.62 31.97 -18.59
N ARG A 272 -4.77 30.66 -18.43
CA ARG A 272 -5.82 30.03 -17.64
C ARG A 272 -5.21 29.22 -16.51
N ALA A 273 -5.81 29.34 -15.34
CA ALA A 273 -5.58 28.42 -14.23
C ALA A 273 -6.61 27.30 -14.28
N ASP A 274 -6.39 26.18 -13.58
CA ASP A 274 -7.39 25.10 -13.53
C ASP A 274 -8.60 25.48 -12.69
N ILE A 275 -8.35 26.12 -11.54
CA ILE A 275 -9.37 26.47 -10.56
C ILE A 275 -9.11 27.89 -10.03
N ALA A 276 -10.15 28.68 -9.85
CA ALA A 276 -10.13 29.83 -8.95
C ALA A 276 -11.07 29.59 -7.77
N VAL A 277 -10.65 30.04 -6.59
CA VAL A 277 -11.46 30.07 -5.37
C VAL A 277 -11.51 31.49 -4.85
N THR A 278 -12.71 32.03 -4.65
CA THR A 278 -12.94 33.31 -3.98
C THR A 278 -13.32 33.08 -2.53
N ILE A 279 -12.62 33.75 -1.62
CA ILE A 279 -12.87 33.74 -0.18
C ILE A 279 -13.02 35.19 0.27
N GLY A 280 -14.23 35.60 0.63
CA GLY A 280 -14.54 37.01 0.87
C GLY A 280 -14.21 37.86 -0.36
N ASN A 281 -13.29 38.82 -0.20
CA ASN A 281 -12.86 39.70 -1.29
C ASN A 281 -11.57 39.23 -1.99
N SER A 282 -10.99 38.10 -1.58
CA SER A 282 -9.73 37.59 -2.14
C SER A 282 -9.99 36.45 -3.09
N ARG A 283 -9.34 36.48 -4.26
CA ARG A 283 -9.44 35.46 -5.29
C ARG A 283 -8.10 34.79 -5.53
N TYR A 284 -8.07 33.47 -5.40
CA TYR A 284 -6.88 32.65 -5.53
C TYR A 284 -6.98 31.78 -6.78
N PHE A 285 -5.87 31.64 -7.50
CA PHE A 285 -5.78 30.82 -8.71
C PHE A 285 -4.86 29.62 -8.45
N TYR A 286 -5.28 28.45 -8.89
CA TYR A 286 -4.59 27.18 -8.68
C TYR A 286 -4.36 26.46 -10.01
N ASP A 287 -3.12 26.06 -10.24
CA ASP A 287 -2.69 25.17 -11.33
C ASP A 287 -2.32 23.81 -10.72
N ILE A 288 -2.91 22.73 -11.22
CA ILE A 288 -2.78 21.38 -10.69
C ILE A 288 -1.81 20.61 -11.59
N GLN A 289 -0.78 20.02 -11.00
CA GLN A 289 0.18 19.23 -11.76
C GLN A 289 0.28 17.82 -11.20
N ILE A 290 0.18 16.84 -12.11
CA ILE A 290 0.42 15.44 -11.80
C ILE A 290 1.85 15.12 -12.24
N VAL A 291 2.73 14.91 -11.26
CA VAL A 291 4.14 14.58 -11.51
C VAL A 291 4.33 13.08 -11.36
N ALA A 292 4.69 12.42 -12.46
CA ALA A 292 5.14 11.03 -12.44
C ALA A 292 6.50 10.94 -11.75
N ILE A 293 6.62 10.08 -10.75
CA ILE A 293 7.85 9.89 -9.99
C ILE A 293 8.96 9.26 -10.84
N ALA A 294 8.59 8.46 -11.85
CA ALA A 294 9.52 7.91 -12.83
C ALA A 294 10.14 8.95 -13.79
N LYS A 295 9.61 10.17 -13.85
CA LYS A 295 10.10 11.21 -14.78
C LYS A 295 11.48 11.69 -14.33
N ASP A 296 12.42 11.84 -15.26
CA ASP A 296 13.80 12.23 -14.94
C ASP A 296 13.91 13.55 -14.15
N SER A 297 13.00 14.50 -14.40
CA SER A 297 12.92 15.75 -13.64
C SER A 297 12.59 15.53 -12.15
N ALA A 298 11.77 14.52 -11.83
CA ALA A 298 11.39 14.16 -10.46
C ALA A 298 12.46 13.31 -9.76
N ARG A 299 13.32 12.61 -10.54
CA ARG A 299 14.42 11.80 -10.00
C ARG A 299 15.53 12.62 -9.36
N SER A 300 15.73 13.86 -9.82
CA SER A 300 16.82 14.72 -9.34
C SER A 300 16.55 15.37 -7.98
N ASP A 301 15.28 15.60 -7.62
CA ASP A 301 14.81 16.09 -6.34
C ASP A 301 13.26 16.09 -6.37
N LEU A 302 12.61 15.36 -5.47
CA LEU A 302 11.14 15.23 -5.41
C LEU A 302 10.45 16.58 -5.12
N MET A 303 11.15 17.51 -4.47
CA MET A 303 10.64 18.82 -4.09
C MET A 303 10.98 19.92 -5.12
N ARG A 304 12.01 19.75 -5.95
CA ARG A 304 12.34 20.73 -7.01
C ARG A 304 11.21 21.05 -7.98
N PRO A 305 10.40 20.09 -8.46
CA PRO A 305 9.26 20.41 -9.30
C PRO A 305 8.30 21.38 -8.60
N LEU A 306 8.05 21.19 -7.29
CA LEU A 306 7.23 22.09 -6.47
C LEU A 306 7.89 23.46 -6.27
N GLU A 307 9.21 23.51 -6.02
CA GLU A 307 9.97 24.76 -5.88
C GLU A 307 10.07 25.56 -7.19
N ARG A 308 10.19 24.88 -8.34
CA ARG A 308 10.17 25.52 -9.66
C ARG A 308 8.81 26.16 -9.96
N LEU A 309 7.72 25.57 -9.47
CA LEU A 309 6.37 26.14 -9.61
C LEU A 309 6.19 27.37 -8.72
N GLN A 310 6.68 27.32 -7.48
CA GLN A 310 6.69 28.48 -6.59
C GLN A 310 7.52 29.64 -7.17
N ARG A 311 8.67 29.34 -7.80
CA ARG A 311 9.51 30.36 -8.45
C ARG A 311 8.92 30.92 -9.75
N LYS A 312 8.22 30.11 -10.54
CA LYS A 312 7.49 30.60 -11.72
C LYS A 312 6.34 31.52 -11.34
N ASN A 313 5.64 31.24 -10.23
CA ASN A 313 4.57 32.09 -9.73
C ASN A 313 5.10 33.35 -9.01
N ALA A 314 6.26 33.28 -8.36
CA ALA A 314 6.92 34.45 -7.76
C ALA A 314 7.53 35.40 -8.81
N GLY A 315 7.87 34.91 -9.99
CA GLY A 315 8.39 35.73 -11.10
C GLY A 315 7.33 36.59 -11.82
N ASN A 316 6.04 36.40 -11.50
CA ASN A 316 4.92 37.19 -12.06
C ASN A 316 4.28 38.14 -11.03
N ILE A 317 4.93 38.34 -9.87
CA ILE A 317 4.57 39.40 -8.93
C ILE A 317 5.73 40.41 -8.94
N GLY A 318 5.79 41.18 -10.03
CA GLY A 318 6.42 42.50 -10.04
C GLY A 318 5.38 43.57 -9.66
N PRO A 319 5.82 44.74 -9.17
CA PRO A 319 5.10 45.64 -8.26
C PRO A 319 3.66 46.00 -8.63
#